data_AF-A0A1Q3UZH1-F1
#
_entry.id   AF-A0A1Q3UZH1-F1
#
_cell.length_a   1.000
_cell.length_b   1.000
_cell.length_c   1.000
_cell.angle_alpha   90.00
_cell.angle_beta   90.00
_cell.angle_gamma   90.00
#
_symmetry.space_group_name_H-M   'P 1'
#
loop_
_entity.id
_entity.type
_entity.pdbx_description
1 polymer ?
#
loop_
_entity_poly.entity_id
_entity_poly.type
_entity_poly.pdbx_seq_one_letter_code
_entity_poly.pdbx_strand_id
1 'polypeptide(L)'
;MTGPIPLRAALWMALLLPSMAVLFSPGAPALAATPTADPPARMCARLGTDDTLRPVPASLAPAVNATFHMKMPPAMVARGTVYRCVDGKVKVCTTGANLPCGKADQSKTPGPGIVAWCRERPEVTFVPAAATGHDTIWEWRCRNGVPQVDKQVLHVDPRGFVAETWKELH
;
A
#
# COMPACT_ATOMS: atom_id res chain seq x y z
N MET A 1 -73.26 -30.16 -76.36
CA MET A 1 -73.20 -31.23 -75.35
C MET A 1 -71.77 -31.74 -75.32
N THR A 2 -70.97 -31.25 -74.36
CA THR A 2 -70.18 -32.04 -73.39
C THR A 2 -69.13 -32.98 -74.03
N GLY A 3 -67.82 -32.82 -73.86
CA GLY A 3 -67.08 -32.09 -72.83
C GLY A 3 -65.58 -31.93 -73.17
N PRO A 4 -64.78 -31.39 -72.22
CA PRO A 4 -63.45 -30.86 -72.50
C PRO A 4 -62.28 -31.78 -72.11
N ILE A 5 -61.16 -31.55 -72.78
CA ILE A 5 -59.82 -32.11 -72.57
C ILE A 5 -59.24 -31.61 -71.22
N PRO A 6 -58.46 -32.44 -70.50
CA PRO A 6 -57.14 -31.93 -70.09
C PRO A 6 -56.03 -33.00 -70.12
N LEU A 7 -54.93 -32.65 -70.79
CA LEU A 7 -53.61 -33.21 -70.55
C LEU A 7 -52.92 -32.29 -69.54
N ARG A 8 -52.68 -32.74 -68.31
CA ARG A 8 -51.90 -31.99 -67.32
C ARG A 8 -50.65 -32.78 -66.94
N ALA A 9 -49.53 -32.16 -67.27
CA ALA A 9 -48.19 -32.61 -66.99
C ALA A 9 -47.81 -32.41 -65.51
N ALA A 10 -46.92 -33.31 -65.08
CA ALA A 10 -45.74 -33.08 -64.24
C ALA A 10 -45.87 -32.64 -62.77
N LEU A 11 -45.17 -33.44 -61.95
CA LEU A 11 -44.33 -33.09 -60.80
C LEU A 11 -45.01 -32.67 -59.48
N TRP A 12 -45.01 -33.61 -58.52
CA TRP A 12 -45.04 -33.35 -57.07
C TRP A 12 -43.89 -34.17 -56.45
N MET A 13 -42.76 -33.53 -56.14
CA MET A 13 -42.36 -33.09 -54.79
C MET A 13 -42.14 -34.22 -53.78
N ALA A 14 -40.86 -34.60 -53.61
CA ALA A 14 -40.36 -35.18 -52.37
C ALA A 14 -39.28 -34.22 -51.83
N LEU A 15 -39.67 -33.34 -50.89
CA LEU A 15 -38.72 -32.56 -50.11
C LEU A 15 -38.23 -33.42 -48.93
N LEU A 16 -36.93 -33.74 -48.95
CA LEU A 16 -36.19 -34.25 -47.80
C LEU A 16 -35.87 -33.08 -46.86
N LEU A 17 -36.40 -33.11 -45.63
CA LEU A 17 -35.97 -32.26 -44.52
C LEU A 17 -34.80 -32.96 -43.79
N PRO A 18 -33.61 -32.34 -43.66
CA PRO A 18 -32.55 -32.90 -42.83
C PRO A 18 -32.84 -32.62 -41.35
N SER A 19 -32.81 -33.67 -40.53
CA SER A 19 -32.89 -33.60 -39.08
C SER A 19 -31.65 -32.92 -38.50
N MET A 20 -31.82 -31.71 -37.98
CA MET A 20 -30.77 -30.97 -37.27
C MET A 20 -30.74 -31.44 -35.80
N ALA A 21 -29.83 -32.35 -35.48
CA ALA A 21 -29.58 -32.78 -34.11
C ALA A 21 -28.87 -31.65 -33.34
N VAL A 22 -29.60 -30.99 -32.44
CA VAL A 22 -29.06 -29.97 -31.52
C VAL A 22 -28.36 -30.69 -30.37
N LEU A 23 -27.02 -30.66 -30.37
CA LEU A 23 -26.20 -31.13 -29.26
C LEU A 23 -26.26 -30.12 -28.11
N PHE A 24 -27.08 -30.41 -27.10
CA PHE A 24 -27.13 -29.64 -25.86
C PHE A 24 -25.94 -30.04 -24.97
N SER A 25 -24.86 -29.25 -24.98
CA SER A 25 -23.75 -29.41 -24.02
C SER A 25 -24.14 -28.80 -22.67
N PRO A 26 -24.12 -29.56 -21.55
CA PRO A 26 -24.29 -28.98 -20.23
C PRO A 26 -23.05 -28.16 -19.88
N GLY A 27 -23.22 -26.83 -19.80
CA GLY A 27 -22.16 -25.92 -19.37
C GLY A 27 -21.76 -26.20 -17.92
N ALA A 28 -20.47 -26.49 -17.70
CA ALA A 28 -19.93 -26.64 -16.36
C ALA A 28 -20.02 -25.30 -15.59
N PRO A 29 -20.36 -25.31 -14.29
CA PRO A 29 -20.36 -24.11 -13.48
C PRO A 29 -18.93 -23.57 -13.38
N ALA A 30 -18.71 -22.36 -13.91
CA ALA A 30 -17.46 -21.64 -13.70
C ALA A 30 -17.35 -21.26 -12.22
N LEU A 31 -16.42 -21.89 -11.50
CA LEU A 31 -15.98 -21.40 -10.19
C LEU A 31 -15.41 -20.00 -10.38
N ALA A 32 -16.10 -18.99 -9.85
CA ALA A 32 -15.58 -17.64 -9.75
C ALA A 32 -14.36 -17.68 -8.83
N ALA A 33 -13.15 -17.52 -9.40
CA ALA A 33 -11.95 -17.33 -8.63
C ALA A 33 -12.09 -16.05 -7.81
N THR A 34 -12.00 -16.15 -6.48
CA THR A 34 -11.84 -14.98 -5.62
C THR A 34 -10.57 -14.24 -6.04
N PRO A 35 -10.62 -12.92 -6.33
CA PRO A 35 -9.42 -12.16 -6.64
C PRO A 35 -8.47 -12.24 -5.45
N THR A 36 -7.38 -12.97 -5.63
CA THR A 36 -6.28 -12.96 -4.67
C THR A 36 -5.65 -11.57 -4.77
N ALA A 37 -5.50 -10.87 -3.64
CA ALA A 37 -4.82 -9.59 -3.65
C ALA A 37 -3.45 -9.74 -4.33
N ASP A 38 -3.14 -8.87 -5.29
CA ASP A 38 -1.84 -8.87 -5.93
C ASP A 38 -0.74 -8.81 -4.86
N PRO A 39 0.36 -9.58 -5.00
CA PRO A 39 1.48 -9.50 -4.07
C PRO A 39 1.96 -8.04 -3.95
N PRO A 40 2.26 -7.53 -2.73
CA PRO A 40 2.71 -6.16 -2.54
C PRO A 40 3.82 -5.72 -3.50
N ALA A 41 4.77 -6.62 -3.78
CA ALA A 41 5.88 -6.39 -4.70
C ALA A 41 5.46 -5.84 -6.09
N ARG A 42 4.28 -6.19 -6.59
CA ARG A 42 3.77 -5.68 -7.89
C ARG A 42 3.56 -4.17 -7.90
N MET A 43 3.31 -3.56 -6.74
CA MET A 43 3.10 -2.12 -6.62
C MET A 43 4.36 -1.31 -6.94
N CYS A 44 5.55 -1.86 -6.66
CA CYS A 44 6.82 -1.17 -6.83
C CYS A 44 7.70 -1.74 -7.95
N ALA A 45 7.40 -2.92 -8.48
CA ALA A 45 8.24 -3.62 -9.46
C ALA A 45 8.70 -2.78 -10.66
N ARG A 46 7.85 -1.88 -11.18
CA ARG A 46 8.19 -1.00 -12.31
C ARG A 46 8.74 0.37 -11.91
N LEU A 47 8.54 0.77 -10.66
CA LEU A 47 8.90 2.10 -10.18
C LEU A 47 10.37 2.16 -9.70
N GLY A 48 10.94 1.04 -9.28
CA GLY A 48 12.27 1.03 -8.65
C GLY A 48 12.20 1.76 -7.31
N THR A 49 12.92 2.88 -7.20
CA THR A 49 12.92 3.73 -6.00
C THR A 49 12.10 5.00 -6.25
N ASP A 50 11.06 5.18 -5.43
CA ASP A 50 10.14 6.32 -5.48
C ASP A 50 9.75 6.68 -4.04
N ASP A 51 10.24 7.84 -3.58
CA ASP A 51 10.05 8.34 -2.22
C ASP A 51 8.66 8.97 -1.99
N THR A 52 7.78 8.97 -3.01
CA THR A 52 6.40 9.48 -2.87
C THR A 52 5.61 8.64 -1.88
N LEU A 53 5.19 9.26 -0.78
CA LEU A 53 4.36 8.62 0.24
C LEU A 53 2.93 8.44 -0.27
N ARG A 54 2.44 7.20 -0.23
CA ARG A 54 1.10 6.85 -0.69
C ARG A 54 0.37 6.07 0.40
N PRO A 55 -0.96 6.22 0.54
CA PRO A 55 -1.72 5.43 1.49
C PRO A 55 -1.69 3.95 1.10
N VAL A 56 -1.57 3.06 2.09
CA VAL A 56 -1.67 1.62 1.86
C VAL A 56 -3.13 1.23 1.58
N PRO A 57 -3.43 0.45 0.53
CA PRO A 57 -4.77 -0.09 0.31
C PRO A 57 -5.27 -0.89 1.52
N ALA A 58 -6.55 -0.73 1.88
CA ALA A 58 -7.14 -1.44 3.03
C ALA A 58 -7.06 -2.97 2.89
N SER A 59 -7.00 -3.50 1.66
CA SER A 59 -6.81 -4.92 1.39
C SER A 59 -5.48 -5.49 1.92
N LEU A 60 -4.46 -4.63 2.12
CA LEU A 60 -3.16 -5.04 2.66
C LEU A 60 -3.09 -5.01 4.19
N ALA A 61 -4.21 -4.73 4.87
CA ALA A 61 -4.27 -4.69 6.33
C ALA A 61 -3.75 -5.96 7.02
N PRO A 62 -4.03 -7.19 6.55
CA PRO A 62 -3.44 -8.39 7.15
C PRO A 62 -1.91 -8.40 7.08
N ALA A 63 -1.32 -8.01 5.93
CA ALA A 63 0.12 -7.99 5.72
C ALA A 63 0.81 -6.90 6.57
N VAL A 64 0.22 -5.71 6.65
CA VAL A 64 0.73 -4.63 7.53
C VAL A 64 0.68 -5.05 8.99
N ASN A 65 -0.45 -5.60 9.44
CA ASN A 65 -0.60 -6.09 10.80
C ASN A 65 0.42 -7.18 11.15
N ALA A 66 0.70 -8.11 10.21
CA ALA A 66 1.74 -9.12 10.39
C ALA A 66 3.13 -8.48 10.50
N THR A 67 3.45 -7.52 9.64
CA THR A 67 4.75 -6.83 9.58
C THR A 67 5.08 -6.09 10.88
N PHE A 68 4.09 -5.50 11.53
CA PHE A 68 4.28 -4.70 12.74
C PHE A 68 3.75 -5.39 14.02
N HIS A 69 3.33 -6.66 13.94
CA HIS A 69 2.72 -7.40 15.05
C HIS A 69 1.52 -6.68 15.71
N MET A 70 0.67 -6.07 14.88
CA MET A 70 -0.51 -5.31 15.30
C MET A 70 -1.83 -6.02 14.92
N LYS A 71 -2.94 -5.49 15.43
CA LYS A 71 -4.31 -5.94 15.09
C LYS A 71 -5.22 -4.75 14.79
N MET A 72 -4.82 -3.93 13.82
CA MET A 72 -5.61 -2.77 13.41
C MET A 72 -6.71 -3.17 12.42
N PRO A 73 -7.93 -2.60 12.52
CA PRO A 73 -8.94 -2.75 11.49
C PRO A 73 -8.46 -2.21 10.12
N PRO A 74 -8.93 -2.75 8.98
CA PRO A 74 -8.45 -2.31 7.66
C PRO A 74 -8.55 -0.81 7.39
N ALA A 75 -9.64 -0.18 7.83
CA ALA A 75 -9.81 1.27 7.70
C ALA A 75 -8.78 2.06 8.53
N MET A 76 -8.31 1.52 9.65
CA MET A 76 -7.27 2.14 10.46
C MET A 76 -5.89 1.97 9.81
N VAL A 77 -5.60 0.79 9.26
CA VAL A 77 -4.37 0.58 8.46
C VAL A 77 -4.29 1.59 7.33
N ALA A 78 -5.34 1.71 6.52
CA ALA A 78 -5.35 2.58 5.35
C ALA A 78 -5.17 4.07 5.67
N ARG A 79 -5.62 4.52 6.86
CA ARG A 79 -5.44 5.89 7.33
C ARG A 79 -4.08 6.14 7.99
N GLY A 80 -3.58 5.16 8.73
CA GLY A 80 -2.37 5.30 9.55
C GLY A 80 -1.09 4.82 8.89
N THR A 81 -1.17 4.13 7.75
CA THR A 81 0.00 3.51 7.11
C THR A 81 0.21 4.05 5.72
N VAL A 82 1.44 4.48 5.46
CA VAL A 82 1.91 4.89 4.14
C VAL A 82 2.92 3.88 3.60
N TYR A 83 3.06 3.83 2.28
CA TYR A 83 4.13 3.11 1.61
C TYR A 83 4.94 4.03 0.69
N ARG A 84 6.16 3.59 0.41
CA ARG A 84 7.03 4.10 -0.66
C ARG A 84 7.74 2.93 -1.34
N CYS A 85 8.32 3.17 -2.50
CA CYS A 85 9.06 2.15 -3.23
C CYS A 85 10.56 2.32 -3.01
N VAL A 86 11.25 1.24 -2.66
CA VAL A 86 12.70 1.20 -2.49
C VAL A 86 13.22 -0.03 -3.22
N ASP A 87 14.01 0.19 -4.27
CA ASP A 87 14.62 -0.86 -5.10
C ASP A 87 13.60 -1.90 -5.59
N GLY A 88 12.44 -1.41 -6.03
CA GLY A 88 11.35 -2.24 -6.55
C GLY A 88 10.50 -2.93 -5.47
N LYS A 89 10.82 -2.73 -4.18
CA LYS A 89 10.12 -3.32 -3.04
C LYS A 89 9.21 -2.30 -2.36
N VAL A 90 8.11 -2.79 -1.80
CA VAL A 90 7.22 -1.97 -0.97
C VAL A 90 7.81 -1.86 0.43
N LYS A 91 8.10 -0.63 0.86
CA LYS A 91 8.37 -0.32 2.27
C LYS A 91 7.14 0.39 2.84
N VAL A 92 6.71 0.01 4.03
CA VAL A 92 5.59 0.60 4.76
C VAL A 92 6.05 1.24 6.06
N CYS A 93 5.35 2.29 6.47
CA CYS A 93 5.50 2.94 7.78
C CYS A 93 4.11 3.26 8.33
N THR A 94 3.86 2.89 9.58
CA THR A 94 2.63 3.24 10.31
C THR A 94 2.92 4.37 11.29
N THR A 95 2.12 5.43 11.24
CA THR A 95 2.19 6.53 12.20
C THR A 95 1.61 6.13 13.56
N GLY A 96 2.28 6.53 14.63
CA GLY A 96 1.89 6.24 16.02
C GLY A 96 3.09 6.38 16.95
N ALA A 97 2.86 6.50 18.26
CA ALA A 97 3.92 6.47 19.30
C ALA A 97 5.20 7.29 18.98
N ASN A 98 5.06 8.49 18.42
CA ASN A 98 6.16 9.37 18.00
C ASN A 98 7.03 8.87 16.82
N LEU A 99 6.53 7.95 15.99
CA LEU A 99 7.26 7.41 14.84
C LEU A 99 7.03 8.27 13.58
N PRO A 100 8.07 8.95 13.05
CA PRO A 100 7.94 9.70 11.81
C PRO A 100 7.98 8.74 10.61
N CYS A 101 7.02 8.91 9.69
CA CYS A 101 7.09 8.31 8.35
C CYS A 101 7.69 9.27 7.31
N GLY A 102 7.94 10.53 7.67
CA GLY A 102 8.62 11.49 6.81
C GLY A 102 10.13 11.26 6.73
N LYS A 103 10.80 12.18 6.03
CA LYS A 103 12.26 12.31 6.14
C LYS A 103 12.61 12.78 7.56
N ALA A 104 13.76 12.30 8.04
CA ALA A 104 14.26 12.71 9.34
C ALA A 104 14.92 14.09 9.29
N ASP A 105 14.85 14.82 10.40
CA ASP A 105 15.75 15.93 10.67
C ASP A 105 17.11 15.40 11.14
N GLN A 106 18.11 15.59 10.28
CA GLN A 106 19.49 15.18 10.52
C GLN A 106 20.37 16.32 11.06
N SER A 107 19.81 17.52 11.23
CA SER A 107 20.52 18.70 11.74
C SER A 107 21.05 18.47 13.15
N LYS A 108 22.32 18.82 13.36
CA LYS A 108 22.92 18.95 14.71
C LYS A 108 22.83 20.37 15.27
N THR A 109 22.09 21.24 14.58
CA THR A 109 21.79 22.60 15.06
C THR A 109 20.44 22.57 15.77
N PRO A 110 20.34 23.06 17.02
CA PRO A 110 19.10 22.98 17.78
C PRO A 110 18.02 23.86 17.15
N GLY A 111 16.83 23.28 16.98
CA GLY A 111 15.64 24.04 16.60
C GLY A 111 15.14 24.96 17.73
N PRO A 112 14.23 25.91 17.43
CA PRO A 112 13.71 26.86 18.41
C PRO A 112 13.08 26.21 19.65
N GLY A 113 12.39 25.07 19.48
CA GLY A 113 11.78 24.34 20.60
C GLY A 113 12.79 23.80 21.59
N ILE A 114 13.92 23.28 21.11
CA ILE A 114 15.04 22.80 21.95
C ILE A 114 15.70 23.96 22.69
N VAL A 115 15.92 25.08 22.00
CA VAL A 115 16.50 26.30 22.60
C VAL A 115 15.61 26.83 23.72
N ALA A 116 14.30 26.97 23.47
CA ALA A 116 13.34 27.41 24.48
C ALA A 116 13.30 26.46 25.68
N TRP A 117 13.27 25.14 25.41
CA TRP A 117 13.27 24.13 26.46
C TRP A 117 14.48 24.22 27.38
N CYS A 118 15.69 24.33 26.82
CA CYS A 118 16.91 24.43 27.62
C CYS A 118 17.02 25.75 28.39
N ARG A 119 16.50 26.86 27.85
CA ARG A 119 16.46 28.13 28.58
C ARG A 119 15.61 28.03 29.86
N GLU A 120 14.48 27.33 29.80
CA GLU A 120 13.60 27.11 30.95
C GLU A 120 14.13 26.03 31.91
N ARG A 121 14.89 25.06 31.38
CA ARG A 121 15.38 23.88 32.10
C ARG A 121 16.89 23.73 31.87
N PRO A 122 17.72 24.43 32.67
CA PRO A 122 19.13 24.60 32.35
C PRO A 122 19.97 23.33 32.42
N GLU A 123 19.55 22.35 33.24
CA GLU A 123 20.24 21.07 33.44
C GLU A 123 19.24 19.92 33.30
N VAL A 124 19.18 19.30 32.12
CA VAL A 124 18.38 18.09 31.88
C VAL A 124 19.15 17.12 30.99
N THR A 125 19.01 15.83 31.25
CA THR A 125 19.68 14.78 30.47
C THR A 125 18.93 14.40 29.20
N PHE A 126 17.67 14.84 29.06
CA PHE A 126 16.81 14.49 27.93
C PHE A 126 15.84 15.65 27.59
N VAL A 127 15.75 15.99 26.31
CA VAL A 127 14.76 16.92 25.76
C VAL A 127 13.69 16.11 25.01
N PRO A 128 12.39 16.24 25.35
CA PRO A 128 11.34 15.42 24.78
C PRO A 128 10.98 15.80 23.34
N ALA A 129 10.34 14.87 22.62
CA ALA A 129 9.82 15.08 21.27
C ALA A 129 8.89 16.30 21.13
N ALA A 130 8.19 16.67 22.20
CA ALA A 130 7.38 17.89 22.24
C ALA A 130 8.19 19.18 22.01
N ALA A 131 9.50 19.16 22.30
CA ALA A 131 10.43 20.27 22.07
C ALA A 131 11.37 20.05 20.88
N THR A 132 11.80 18.81 20.64
CA THR A 132 12.72 18.49 19.53
C THR A 132 12.02 18.34 18.18
N GLY A 133 10.70 18.12 18.18
CA GLY A 133 10.01 17.52 17.04
C GLY A 133 10.12 15.98 17.08
N HIS A 134 9.33 15.33 16.22
CA HIS A 134 9.26 13.86 16.14
C HIS A 134 10.18 13.27 15.07
N ASP A 135 10.82 14.11 14.26
CA ASP A 135 11.62 13.75 13.09
C ASP A 135 13.13 13.76 13.35
N THR A 136 13.60 14.30 14.48
CA THR A 136 15.03 14.29 14.80
C THR A 136 15.57 12.88 15.02
N ILE A 137 16.78 12.62 14.52
CA ILE A 137 17.53 11.38 14.80
C ILE A 137 18.48 11.50 16.00
N TRP A 138 18.49 12.68 16.64
CA TRP A 138 19.39 13.01 17.74
C TRP A 138 18.64 13.06 19.06
N GLU A 139 19.24 12.48 20.09
CA GLU A 139 18.87 12.79 21.47
C GLU A 139 19.58 14.07 21.92
N TRP A 140 18.84 14.93 22.59
CA TRP A 140 19.31 16.23 23.06
C TRP A 140 19.27 16.28 24.57
N ARG A 141 20.22 17.03 25.14
CA ARG A 141 20.28 17.37 26.56
C ARG A 141 20.54 18.87 26.72
N CYS A 142 20.36 19.40 27.92
CA CYS A 142 20.70 20.78 28.25
C CYS A 142 21.81 20.82 29.29
N ARG A 143 22.82 21.67 29.08
CA ARG A 143 23.81 22.03 30.09
C ARG A 143 23.95 23.53 30.15
N ASN A 144 23.84 24.10 31.33
CA ASN A 144 23.87 25.53 31.60
C ASN A 144 22.93 26.33 30.69
N GLY A 145 21.75 25.78 30.39
CA GLY A 145 20.77 26.40 29.50
C GLY A 145 21.07 26.28 28.01
N VAL A 146 22.15 25.58 27.63
CA VAL A 146 22.58 25.41 26.24
C VAL A 146 22.21 24.01 25.74
N PRO A 147 21.51 23.88 24.59
CA PRO A 147 21.28 22.59 23.95
C PRO A 147 22.58 21.92 23.52
N GLN A 148 22.68 20.62 23.78
CA GLN A 148 23.76 19.77 23.30
C GLN A 148 23.18 18.49 22.70
N VAL A 149 23.72 18.07 21.57
CA VAL A 149 23.50 16.70 21.08
C VAL A 149 24.16 15.75 22.07
N ASP A 150 23.40 14.79 22.59
CA ASP A 150 23.92 13.73 23.44
C ASP A 150 24.42 12.57 22.60
N LYS A 151 23.55 11.99 21.77
CA LYS A 151 23.87 10.86 20.89
C LYS A 151 22.90 10.75 19.71
N GLN A 152 23.28 9.98 18.69
CA GLN A 152 22.35 9.55 17.65
C GLN A 152 21.51 8.38 18.18
N VAL A 153 20.20 8.41 17.97
CA VAL A 153 19.28 7.35 18.43
C VAL A 153 18.54 6.63 17.31
N LEU A 154 18.56 7.21 16.10
CA LEU A 154 17.92 6.65 14.91
C LEU A 154 18.85 6.75 13.72
N HIS A 155 18.69 5.86 12.75
CA HIS A 155 19.47 5.86 11.51
C HIS A 155 18.60 6.23 10.33
N VAL A 156 19.19 6.84 9.32
CA VAL A 156 18.51 7.10 8.06
C VAL A 156 18.96 6.13 7.00
N ASP A 157 18.04 5.76 6.13
CA ASP A 157 18.36 5.11 4.87
C ASP A 157 19.06 6.10 3.91
N PRO A 158 19.58 5.65 2.76
CA PRO A 158 20.22 6.53 1.77
C PRO A 158 19.31 7.63 1.19
N ARG A 159 18.00 7.58 1.47
CA ARG A 159 16.99 8.53 1.00
C ARG A 159 16.59 9.55 2.08
N GLY A 160 17.10 9.39 3.30
CA GLY A 160 16.88 10.28 4.44
C GLY A 160 15.65 9.92 5.29
N PHE A 161 15.09 8.72 5.14
CA PHE A 161 13.99 8.23 5.98
C PHE A 161 14.53 7.41 7.15
N VAL A 162 13.87 7.45 8.31
CA VAL A 162 14.29 6.67 9.49
C VAL A 162 14.21 5.16 9.19
N ALA A 163 15.34 4.48 9.08
CA ALA A 163 15.41 3.09 8.63
C ALA A 163 14.65 2.15 9.57
N GLU A 164 14.63 2.44 10.86
CA GLU A 164 13.97 1.63 11.88
C GLU A 164 12.43 1.65 11.75
N THR A 165 11.83 2.74 11.26
CA THR A 165 10.36 2.88 11.14
C THR A 165 9.80 2.31 9.85
N TRP A 166 10.64 2.14 8.84
CA TRP A 166 10.26 1.65 7.51
C TRP A 166 10.51 0.15 7.34
N LYS A 167 9.45 -0.64 7.20
CA LYS A 167 9.51 -2.11 7.08
C LYS A 167 9.18 -2.59 5.68
N GLU A 168 9.84 -3.66 5.22
CA GLU A 168 9.45 -4.31 3.96
C GLU A 168 8.11 -5.01 4.13
N LEU A 169 7.22 -4.84 3.16
CA LEU A 169 5.96 -5.56 3.11
C LEU A 169 6.12 -6.78 2.20
N HIS A 170 6.08 -7.97 2.82
CA HIS A 170 6.23 -9.27 2.15
C HIS A 170 4.88 -9.89 1.78
#